data_AF-A0A916WAG0-F1
#
_entry.id   AF-A0A916WAG0-F1
#
_cell.length_a   1.000
_cell.length_b   1.000
_cell.length_c   1.000
_cell.angle_alpha   90.00
_cell.angle_beta   90.00
_cell.angle_gamma   90.00
#
_symmetry.space_group_name_H-M   'P 1'
#
loop_
_entity.id
_entity.type
_entity.pdbx_description
1 polymer ?
#
loop_
_entity_poly.entity_id
_entity_poly.type
_entity_poly.pdbx_seq_one_letter_code
_entity_poly.pdbx_strand_id
1 'polypeptide(L)'
;MARTGTIRIGISGWTYARWHGVFYPEGLPQRQELAYAAEQFPSIEVNGTFYGLQRPESFARWSKATPDDFVFAIKGSRYITHLRRLRDVETPLANFLASGLLRLGPKLGPILWKFPPSLKFDPELFDAFLALLPHDTDEASALARRHDARLEGRAFTESDATRPLRHAVEIRHDSFRSPEFIALLRRHKVGLVVADTVEWPLLMDLTAYFVYCRLHGSEELYASGYDGRSLDRWAGRIRAWAEGREPEDVERVMAPTRPLAKGRDVYVYFDNDMKVRAPADALSLMKRLSVTWRQAA
;
A
#
# COMPACT_ATOMS: atom_id res chain seq x y z
N MET A 1 -27.03 -11.27 2.33
CA MET A 1 -25.90 -11.43 1.39
C MET A 1 -24.64 -11.64 2.22
N ALA A 2 -23.76 -12.57 1.86
CA ALA A 2 -22.48 -12.72 2.56
C ALA A 2 -21.69 -11.41 2.46
N ARG A 3 -21.09 -10.96 3.57
CA ARG A 3 -20.31 -9.72 3.59
C ARG A 3 -19.03 -9.93 2.79
N THR A 4 -18.82 -9.13 1.75
CA THR A 4 -17.57 -9.10 0.97
C THR A 4 -16.60 -8.09 1.58
N GLY A 5 -15.30 -8.28 1.32
CA GLY A 5 -14.28 -7.31 1.72
C GLY A 5 -14.36 -6.04 0.89
N THR A 6 -13.82 -4.94 1.42
CA THR A 6 -13.87 -3.64 0.74
C THR A 6 -12.77 -3.55 -0.30
N ILE A 7 -13.13 -3.20 -1.54
CA ILE A 7 -12.18 -2.95 -2.62
C ILE A 7 -11.85 -1.46 -2.66
N ARG A 8 -10.56 -1.12 -2.57
CA ARG A 8 -10.04 0.26 -2.67
C ARG A 8 -9.01 0.32 -3.77
N ILE A 9 -9.35 1.04 -4.84
CA ILE A 9 -8.50 1.21 -6.02
C ILE A 9 -8.04 2.66 -6.08
N GLY A 10 -6.79 2.86 -6.46
CA GLY A 10 -6.23 4.20 -6.64
C GLY A 10 -4.89 4.18 -7.33
N ILE A 11 -4.14 5.25 -7.07
CA ILE A 11 -2.88 5.60 -7.72
C ILE A 11 -1.75 5.72 -6.68
N SER A 12 -0.50 5.64 -7.15
CA SER A 12 0.70 5.79 -6.34
C SER A 12 1.26 7.21 -6.43
N GLY A 13 0.95 8.05 -5.46
CA GLY A 13 1.26 9.48 -5.48
C GLY A 13 0.27 10.28 -6.34
N TRP A 14 0.36 11.61 -6.24
CA TRP A 14 -0.57 12.54 -6.92
C TRP A 14 0.12 13.78 -7.50
N THR A 15 1.37 14.07 -7.13
CA THR A 15 2.06 15.29 -7.58
C THR A 15 2.87 15.03 -8.86
N TYR A 16 2.21 15.06 -10.02
CA TYR A 16 2.83 14.80 -11.32
C TYR A 16 2.46 15.87 -12.34
N ALA A 17 3.41 16.73 -12.73
CA ALA A 17 3.17 17.83 -13.67
C ALA A 17 2.59 17.37 -15.01
N ARG A 18 3.04 16.21 -15.51
CA ARG A 18 2.56 15.59 -16.77
C ARG A 18 1.08 15.15 -16.75
N TRP A 19 0.43 15.17 -15.59
CA TRP A 19 -1.00 14.81 -15.48
C TRP A 19 -1.93 16.00 -15.75
N HIS A 20 -1.41 17.24 -15.76
CA HIS A 20 -2.17 18.43 -16.14
C HIS A 20 -2.60 18.38 -17.59
N GLY A 21 -3.88 18.67 -17.84
CA GLY A 21 -4.50 18.57 -19.17
C GLY A 21 -4.86 17.15 -19.61
N VAL A 22 -4.58 16.12 -18.80
CA VAL A 22 -4.90 14.71 -19.11
C VAL A 22 -5.77 14.10 -18.02
N PHE A 23 -5.31 14.15 -16.78
CA PHE A 23 -6.07 13.72 -15.61
C PHE A 23 -6.50 14.91 -14.76
N TYR A 24 -5.59 15.86 -14.50
CA TYR A 24 -5.95 17.11 -13.83
C TYR A 24 -6.48 18.13 -14.85
N PRO A 25 -7.51 18.92 -14.48
CA PRO A 25 -7.93 20.07 -15.28
C PRO A 25 -6.78 21.03 -15.51
N GLU A 26 -6.79 21.69 -16.68
CA GLU A 26 -5.80 22.71 -16.99
C GLU A 26 -5.86 23.85 -15.96
N GLY A 27 -4.71 24.27 -15.46
CA GLY A 27 -4.60 25.34 -14.46
C GLY A 27 -4.96 24.94 -13.01
N LEU A 28 -5.22 23.66 -12.72
CA LEU A 28 -5.46 23.20 -11.35
C LEU A 28 -4.26 23.57 -10.44
N PRO A 29 -4.45 24.32 -9.34
CA PRO A 29 -3.33 24.62 -8.45
C PRO A 29 -2.80 23.32 -7.79
N GLN A 30 -1.47 23.14 -7.73
CA GLN A 30 -0.84 21.94 -7.17
C GLN A 30 -1.39 21.56 -5.78
N ARG A 31 -1.69 22.55 -4.93
CA ARG A 31 -2.25 22.33 -3.58
C ARG A 31 -3.63 21.66 -3.57
N GLN A 32 -4.34 21.64 -4.70
CA GLN A 32 -5.66 21.02 -4.87
C GLN A 32 -5.57 19.63 -5.55
N GLU A 33 -4.41 19.21 -6.06
CA GLU A 33 -4.25 17.92 -6.75
C GLU A 33 -4.71 16.72 -5.91
N LEU A 34 -4.39 16.72 -4.60
CA LEU A 34 -4.86 15.66 -3.70
C LEU A 34 -6.39 15.66 -3.56
N ALA A 35 -6.99 16.82 -3.38
CA ALA A 35 -8.44 16.93 -3.23
C ALA A 35 -9.15 16.43 -4.49
N TYR A 36 -8.68 16.88 -5.66
CA TYR A 36 -9.18 16.41 -6.96
C TYR A 36 -9.02 14.89 -7.11
N ALA A 37 -7.82 14.35 -6.87
CA ALA A 37 -7.59 12.91 -7.00
C ALA A 37 -8.46 12.08 -6.02
N ALA A 38 -8.72 12.62 -4.83
CA ALA A 38 -9.56 11.96 -3.82
C ALA A 38 -11.07 12.02 -4.12
N GLU A 39 -11.50 12.90 -5.03
CA GLU A 39 -12.85 12.84 -5.60
C GLU A 39 -12.99 11.67 -6.58
N GLN A 40 -11.90 11.29 -7.25
CA GLN A 40 -11.90 10.22 -8.26
C GLN A 40 -11.68 8.82 -7.65
N PHE A 41 -10.88 8.73 -6.58
CA PHE A 41 -10.45 7.46 -6.01
C PHE A 41 -10.76 7.34 -4.51
N PRO A 42 -11.16 6.15 -4.00
CA PRO A 42 -11.35 5.89 -2.57
C PRO A 42 -10.05 5.79 -1.76
N SER A 43 -8.91 5.73 -2.42
CA SER A 43 -7.61 5.53 -1.77
C SER A 43 -6.44 5.97 -2.63
N ILE A 44 -5.33 6.37 -2.02
CA ILE A 44 -4.06 6.69 -2.69
C ILE A 44 -2.88 6.14 -1.85
N GLU A 45 -1.84 5.64 -2.52
CA GLU A 45 -0.56 5.30 -1.88
C GLU A 45 0.35 6.54 -1.80
N VAL A 46 0.78 6.91 -0.59
CA VAL A 46 1.68 8.04 -0.34
C VAL A 46 3.13 7.64 -0.62
N ASN A 47 3.70 8.18 -1.69
CA ASN A 47 5.08 7.95 -2.07
C ASN A 47 6.10 8.84 -1.33
N GLY A 48 5.71 10.06 -0.92
CA GLY A 48 6.65 11.05 -0.35
C GLY A 48 7.35 10.58 0.94
N THR A 49 6.68 9.74 1.74
CA THR A 49 7.22 9.15 2.98
C THR A 49 8.36 8.17 2.74
N PHE A 50 8.46 7.61 1.53
CA PHE A 50 9.57 6.73 1.14
C PHE A 50 10.91 7.50 1.12
N TYR A 51 10.90 8.76 0.70
CA TYR A 51 12.11 9.56 0.50
C TYR A 51 12.51 10.39 1.73
N GLY A 52 11.57 10.69 2.62
CA GLY A 52 11.87 11.47 3.82
C GLY A 52 10.73 11.52 4.82
N LEU A 53 11.08 11.82 6.07
CA LEU A 53 10.11 12.00 7.16
C LEU A 53 9.29 13.26 6.92
N GLN A 54 7.99 13.07 6.78
CA GLN A 54 7.03 14.16 6.64
C GLN A 54 6.82 14.85 8.00
N ARG A 55 6.17 16.01 7.98
CA ARG A 55 5.75 16.68 9.22
C ARG A 55 4.32 16.30 9.58
N PRO A 56 3.95 16.24 10.88
CA PRO A 56 2.57 15.99 11.29
C PRO A 56 1.54 16.89 10.62
N GLU A 57 1.89 18.15 10.33
CA GLU A 57 1.01 19.11 9.65
C GLU A 57 0.72 18.70 8.19
N SER A 58 1.63 17.99 7.53
CA SER A 58 1.36 17.46 6.18
C SER A 58 0.28 16.38 6.22
N PHE A 59 0.38 15.43 7.15
CA PHE A 59 -0.65 14.39 7.33
C PHE A 59 -2.00 14.98 7.73
N ALA A 60 -2.01 15.98 8.63
CA ALA A 60 -3.24 16.67 9.02
C ALA A 60 -3.91 17.38 7.82
N ARG A 61 -3.11 18.05 6.97
CA ARG A 61 -3.61 18.67 5.74
C ARG A 61 -4.15 17.63 4.75
N TRP A 62 -3.46 16.50 4.57
CA TRP A 62 -3.93 15.43 3.69
C TRP A 62 -5.24 14.81 4.18
N SER A 63 -5.35 14.56 5.49
CA SER A 63 -6.59 14.08 6.09
C SER A 63 -7.74 15.05 5.87
N LYS A 64 -7.53 16.36 6.07
CA LYS A 64 -8.56 17.39 5.85
C LYS A 64 -8.95 17.57 4.37
N ALA A 65 -8.01 17.38 3.45
CA ALA A 65 -8.23 17.60 2.02
C ALA A 65 -8.97 16.44 1.32
N THR A 66 -9.30 15.37 2.03
CA THR A 66 -9.89 14.15 1.45
C THR A 66 -11.22 13.78 2.12
N PRO A 67 -12.11 13.04 1.44
CA PRO A 67 -13.31 12.43 2.00
C PRO A 67 -13.11 11.70 3.35
N ASP A 68 -14.13 11.68 4.21
CA ASP A 68 -14.05 11.04 5.54
C ASP A 68 -13.79 9.53 5.46
N ASP A 69 -14.31 8.88 4.43
CA ASP A 69 -14.17 7.45 4.13
C ASP A 69 -12.97 7.11 3.24
N PHE A 70 -12.13 8.10 2.92
CA PHE A 70 -10.89 7.93 2.16
C PHE A 70 -9.82 7.21 2.98
N VAL A 71 -8.98 6.40 2.32
CA VAL A 71 -7.88 5.70 2.98
C VAL A 71 -6.55 5.97 2.29
N PHE A 72 -5.52 6.30 3.06
CA PHE A 72 -4.15 6.39 2.57
C PHE A 72 -3.39 5.08 2.83
N ALA A 73 -2.77 4.50 1.81
CA ALA A 73 -1.66 3.59 2.02
C ALA A 73 -0.37 4.38 2.19
N ILE A 74 0.52 3.97 3.08
CA ILE A 74 1.75 4.72 3.38
C ILE A 74 2.96 3.90 2.97
N LYS A 75 3.83 4.48 2.15
CA LYS A 75 5.09 3.84 1.80
C LYS A 75 6.11 4.03 2.93
N GLY A 76 6.60 2.92 3.47
CA GLY A 76 7.64 2.89 4.48
C GLY A 76 8.94 3.54 4.01
N SER A 77 9.73 4.04 4.95
CA SER A 77 10.96 4.78 4.63
C SER A 77 12.00 3.91 3.91
N ARG A 78 12.58 4.41 2.80
CA ARG A 78 13.73 3.78 2.14
C ARG A 78 14.95 3.70 3.04
N TYR A 79 15.03 4.54 4.07
CA TYR A 79 16.12 4.47 5.04
C TYR A 79 16.11 3.12 5.77
N ILE A 80 14.93 2.62 6.13
CA ILE A 80 14.75 1.32 6.79
C ILE A 80 15.03 0.17 5.81
N THR A 81 14.40 0.17 4.64
CA THR A 81 14.41 -1.01 3.74
C THR A 81 15.59 -1.05 2.77
N HIS A 82 16.10 0.10 2.31
CA HIS A 82 17.16 0.16 1.29
C HIS A 82 18.54 0.51 1.87
N LEU A 83 18.60 1.48 2.80
CA LEU A 83 19.88 1.95 3.34
C LEU A 83 20.34 1.07 4.52
N ARG A 84 19.50 0.95 5.55
CA ARG A 84 19.78 0.08 6.71
C ARG A 84 19.57 -1.40 6.40
N ARG A 85 18.81 -1.71 5.35
CA ARG A 85 18.50 -3.09 4.94
C ARG A 85 18.03 -3.93 6.14
N LEU A 86 17.13 -3.34 6.92
CA LEU A 86 16.50 -3.93 8.12
C LEU A 86 17.41 -4.09 9.36
N ARG A 87 18.64 -3.56 9.36
CA ARG A 87 19.56 -3.63 10.51
C ARG A 87 19.53 -2.40 11.40
N ASP A 88 19.38 -2.62 12.70
CA ASP A 88 19.20 -1.61 13.77
C ASP A 88 18.18 -0.53 13.36
N VAL A 89 16.97 -0.99 13.08
CA VAL A 89 15.88 -0.18 12.52
C VAL A 89 14.80 0.19 13.54
N GLU A 90 14.97 -0.17 14.81
CA GLU A 90 14.04 0.14 15.91
C GLU A 90 13.85 1.66 16.04
N THR A 91 14.93 2.42 16.20
CA THR A 91 14.86 3.89 16.27
C THR A 91 14.42 4.52 14.94
N PRO A 92 14.95 4.11 13.76
CA PRO A 92 14.40 4.56 12.48
C PRO A 92 12.90 4.31 12.28
N LEU A 93 12.39 3.17 12.75
CA LEU A 93 10.96 2.81 12.69
C LEU A 93 10.15 3.67 13.67
N ALA A 94 10.63 3.88 14.89
CA ALA A 94 10.04 4.81 15.85
C ALA A 94 9.95 6.23 15.28
N ASN A 95 11.04 6.74 14.69
CA ASN A 95 11.06 8.03 14.00
C ASN A 95 10.08 8.07 12.83
N PHE A 96 9.98 7.00 12.05
CA PHE A 96 9.02 6.92 10.95
C PHE A 96 7.58 7.06 11.45
N LEU A 97 7.18 6.29 12.47
CA LEU A 97 5.84 6.34 13.05
C LEU A 97 5.54 7.70 13.70
N ALA A 98 6.54 8.27 14.42
CA ALA A 98 6.44 9.58 15.07
C ALA A 98 6.43 10.77 14.09
N SER A 99 6.68 10.54 12.80
CA SER A 99 6.68 11.61 11.78
C SER A 99 5.29 12.18 11.48
N GLY A 100 4.22 11.52 11.97
CA GLY A 100 2.85 12.03 11.92
C GLY A 100 1.81 11.10 11.30
N LEU A 101 2.13 9.83 11.07
CA LEU A 101 1.20 8.88 10.44
C LEU A 101 -0.15 8.80 11.19
N LEU A 102 -0.11 8.82 12.52
CA LEU A 102 -1.31 8.74 13.37
C LEU A 102 -2.25 9.95 13.21
N ARG A 103 -1.80 11.08 12.62
CA ARG A 103 -2.68 12.22 12.28
C ARG A 103 -3.71 11.90 11.21
N LEU A 104 -3.53 10.81 10.46
CA LEU A 104 -4.51 10.35 9.49
C LEU A 104 -5.74 9.71 10.17
N GLY A 105 -5.64 9.33 11.44
CA GLY A 105 -6.74 8.75 12.22
C GLY A 105 -7.41 7.59 11.48
N PRO A 106 -8.75 7.60 11.26
CA PRO A 106 -9.45 6.53 10.54
C PRO A 106 -9.04 6.37 9.07
N LYS A 107 -8.34 7.36 8.48
CA LYS A 107 -7.84 7.32 7.10
C LYS A 107 -6.47 6.65 6.98
N LEU A 108 -5.84 6.28 8.10
CA LEU A 108 -4.59 5.52 8.09
C LEU A 108 -4.86 4.08 7.63
N GLY A 109 -4.42 3.77 6.42
CA GLY A 109 -4.50 2.45 5.82
C GLY A 109 -3.22 1.62 5.98
N PRO A 110 -2.98 0.66 5.08
CA PRO A 110 -1.82 -0.22 5.16
C PRO A 110 -0.50 0.53 4.93
N ILE A 111 0.56 0.04 5.58
CA ILE A 111 1.95 0.48 5.39
C ILE A 111 2.68 -0.50 4.48
N LEU A 112 3.21 0.00 3.37
CA LEU A 112 3.98 -0.75 2.38
C LEU A 112 5.48 -0.70 2.67
N TRP A 113 6.10 -1.86 2.87
CA TRP A 113 7.53 -2.05 3.02
C TRP A 113 8.13 -2.65 1.74
N LYS A 114 8.64 -1.77 0.88
CA LYS A 114 9.25 -2.16 -0.39
C LYS A 114 10.75 -2.40 -0.21
N PHE A 115 11.26 -3.54 -0.68
CA PHE A 115 12.68 -3.89 -0.60
C PHE A 115 13.42 -3.68 -1.94
N PRO A 116 14.73 -3.38 -1.92
CA PRO A 116 15.52 -3.32 -3.14
C PRO A 116 15.75 -4.71 -3.74
N PRO A 117 15.97 -4.84 -5.06
CA PRO A 117 16.26 -6.12 -5.70
C PRO A 117 17.57 -6.77 -5.22
N SER A 118 18.48 -5.99 -4.63
CA SER A 118 19.73 -6.50 -4.07
C SER A 118 19.60 -7.08 -2.65
N LEU A 119 18.42 -7.01 -2.02
CA LEU A 119 18.16 -7.62 -0.72
C LEU A 119 17.62 -9.03 -0.92
N LYS A 120 18.38 -10.03 -0.45
CA LYS A 120 17.97 -11.43 -0.44
C LYS A 120 17.20 -11.75 0.84
N PHE A 121 16.40 -12.82 0.79
CA PHE A 121 15.69 -13.34 1.94
C PHE A 121 16.69 -13.93 2.94
N ASP A 122 16.53 -13.51 4.19
CA ASP A 122 17.27 -13.98 5.36
C ASP A 122 16.20 -14.20 6.44
N PRO A 123 15.93 -15.46 6.86
CA PRO A 123 14.82 -15.75 7.75
C PRO A 123 14.88 -15.00 9.08
N GLU A 124 16.05 -14.94 9.71
CA GLU A 124 16.23 -14.31 11.02
C GLU A 124 16.06 -12.80 10.95
N LEU A 125 16.67 -12.16 9.93
CA LEU A 125 16.57 -10.72 9.72
C LEU A 125 15.12 -10.29 9.44
N PHE A 126 14.39 -11.07 8.64
CA PHE A 126 13.00 -10.79 8.33
C PHE A 126 12.08 -11.06 9.52
N ASP A 127 12.32 -12.12 10.29
CA ASP A 127 11.54 -12.40 11.50
C ASP A 127 11.68 -11.27 12.51
N ALA A 128 12.92 -10.83 12.76
CA ALA A 128 13.22 -9.73 13.66
C ALA A 128 12.54 -8.43 13.22
N PHE A 129 12.63 -8.07 11.93
CA PHE A 129 11.97 -6.88 11.41
C PHE A 129 10.44 -6.96 11.54
N LEU A 130 9.84 -8.10 11.18
CA LEU A 130 8.39 -8.24 11.17
C LEU A 130 7.80 -8.27 12.59
N ALA A 131 8.55 -8.82 13.57
CA ALA A 131 8.20 -8.76 14.98
C ALA A 131 8.21 -7.34 15.58
N LEU A 132 8.91 -6.38 14.96
CA LEU A 132 8.91 -4.98 15.38
C LEU A 132 7.69 -4.19 14.88
N LEU A 133 6.94 -4.73 13.91
CA LEU A 133 5.86 -3.99 13.29
C LEU A 133 4.61 -3.96 14.19
N PRO A 134 4.08 -2.77 14.53
CA PRO A 134 2.89 -2.66 15.37
C PRO A 134 1.63 -3.15 14.64
N HIS A 135 0.79 -3.91 15.33
CA HIS A 135 -0.46 -4.45 14.77
C HIS A 135 -1.68 -3.56 14.97
N ASP A 136 -1.55 -2.51 15.76
CA ASP A 136 -2.56 -1.47 15.95
C ASP A 136 -1.94 -0.09 16.23
N THR A 137 -2.81 0.92 16.31
CA THR A 137 -2.39 2.31 16.53
C THR A 137 -1.88 2.59 17.94
N ASP A 138 -2.20 1.77 18.94
CA ASP A 138 -1.69 1.93 20.31
C ASP A 138 -0.25 1.40 20.41
N GLU A 139 0.01 0.24 19.81
CA GLU A 139 1.37 -0.29 19.63
C GLU A 139 2.22 0.67 18.79
N ALA A 140 1.65 1.23 17.72
CA ALA A 140 2.34 2.22 16.89
C ALA A 140 2.63 3.51 17.67
N SER A 141 1.71 3.98 18.49
CA SER A 141 1.90 5.10 19.42
C SER A 141 3.03 4.82 20.42
N ALA A 142 3.01 3.64 21.05
CA ALA A 142 4.03 3.22 22.01
C ALA A 142 5.43 3.13 21.37
N LEU A 143 5.53 2.59 20.16
CA LEU A 143 6.79 2.54 19.42
C LEU A 143 7.23 3.93 18.98
N ALA A 144 6.31 4.79 18.50
CA ALA A 144 6.61 6.15 18.10
C ALA A 144 7.21 6.99 19.24
N ARG A 145 6.80 6.78 20.50
CA ARG A 145 7.39 7.44 21.69
C ARG A 145 8.87 7.13 21.91
N ARG A 146 9.42 6.10 21.25
CA ARG A 146 10.84 5.73 21.28
C ARG A 146 11.66 6.47 20.21
N HIS A 147 11.11 7.51 19.58
CA HIS A 147 11.82 8.34 18.63
C HIS A 147 13.04 9.01 19.27
N ASP A 148 14.02 9.40 18.45
CA ASP A 148 15.20 10.12 18.91
C ASP A 148 15.06 11.64 18.76
N ALA A 149 16.11 12.37 19.11
CA ALA A 149 16.18 13.83 19.08
C ALA A 149 15.97 14.46 17.68
N ARG A 150 16.04 13.69 16.57
CA ARG A 150 15.75 14.20 15.22
C ARG A 150 14.32 14.70 15.06
N LEU A 151 13.41 14.26 15.93
CA LEU A 151 12.01 14.69 15.94
C LEU A 151 11.65 15.55 17.14
N GLU A 152 12.62 16.03 17.91
CA GLU A 152 12.38 16.94 19.02
C GLU A 152 11.58 18.17 18.55
N GLY A 153 10.52 18.50 19.29
CA GLY A 153 9.62 19.62 18.98
C GLY A 153 8.69 19.43 17.76
N ARG A 154 8.75 18.27 17.07
CA ARG A 154 7.92 18.00 15.88
C ARG A 154 7.35 16.57 15.79
N ALA A 155 7.62 15.72 16.78
CA ALA A 155 7.08 14.37 16.83
C ALA A 155 5.56 14.40 17.07
N PHE A 156 4.85 13.42 16.51
CA PHE A 156 3.45 13.17 16.84
C PHE A 156 3.27 11.68 17.12
N THR A 157 2.87 11.36 18.36
CA THR A 157 2.82 9.99 18.88
C THR A 157 1.44 9.62 19.43
N GLU A 158 0.46 10.52 19.36
CA GLU A 158 -0.87 10.29 19.92
C GLU A 158 -1.75 9.49 18.96
N SER A 159 -2.53 8.55 19.50
CA SER A 159 -3.63 7.90 18.79
C SER A 159 -4.95 8.34 19.42
N ASP A 160 -5.96 8.59 18.58
CA ASP A 160 -7.31 8.98 18.99
C ASP A 160 -8.20 7.77 19.30
N ALA A 161 -7.90 6.59 18.75
CA ALA A 161 -8.56 5.32 19.06
C ALA A 161 -7.74 4.14 18.54
N THR A 162 -7.83 2.99 19.22
CA THR A 162 -7.22 1.72 18.79
C THR A 162 -7.83 1.24 17.47
N ARG A 163 -7.02 1.14 16.43
CA ARG A 163 -7.42 0.62 15.12
C ARG A 163 -6.37 -0.37 14.60
N PRO A 164 -6.77 -1.44 13.88
CA PRO A 164 -5.82 -2.35 13.26
C PRO A 164 -4.87 -1.61 12.33
N LEU A 165 -3.58 -1.91 12.44
CA LEU A 165 -2.54 -1.41 11.54
C LEU A 165 -2.05 -2.57 10.67
N ARG A 166 -2.11 -2.35 9.36
CA ARG A 166 -1.82 -3.37 8.35
C ARG A 166 -0.47 -3.10 7.75
N HIS A 167 0.32 -4.16 7.56
CA HIS A 167 1.62 -4.08 6.92
C HIS A 167 1.67 -5.00 5.71
N ALA A 168 2.23 -4.51 4.61
CA ALA A 168 2.47 -5.29 3.41
C ALA A 168 3.93 -5.17 2.98
N VAL A 169 4.51 -6.24 2.44
CA VAL A 169 5.90 -6.28 1.97
C VAL A 169 5.97 -6.53 0.47
N GLU A 170 6.79 -5.75 -0.23
CA GLU A 170 7.05 -5.94 -1.67
C GLU A 170 8.47 -6.46 -1.88
N ILE A 171 8.54 -7.68 -2.41
CA ILE A 171 9.78 -8.39 -2.72
C ILE A 171 10.24 -8.10 -4.15
N ARG A 172 11.55 -8.15 -4.38
CA ARG A 172 12.15 -7.90 -5.71
C ARG A 172 13.31 -8.84 -6.06
N HIS A 173 13.43 -9.96 -5.34
CA HIS A 173 14.52 -10.92 -5.50
C HIS A 173 13.98 -12.36 -5.40
N ASP A 174 14.50 -13.26 -6.21
CA ASP A 174 13.96 -14.62 -6.34
C ASP A 174 14.10 -15.50 -5.09
N SER A 175 15.05 -15.18 -4.20
CA SER A 175 15.22 -15.86 -2.91
C SER A 175 13.97 -15.82 -2.01
N PHE A 176 13.03 -14.90 -2.27
CA PHE A 176 11.76 -14.83 -1.53
C PHE A 176 10.73 -15.87 -2.00
N ARG A 177 10.99 -16.61 -3.08
CA ARG A 177 10.21 -17.79 -3.50
C ARG A 177 10.48 -18.97 -2.54
N SER A 178 10.14 -18.78 -1.27
CA SER A 178 10.45 -19.68 -0.17
C SER A 178 9.20 -19.98 0.67
N PRO A 179 8.86 -21.25 0.92
CA PRO A 179 7.76 -21.61 1.82
C PRO A 179 7.97 -21.03 3.23
N GLU A 180 9.21 -20.93 3.68
CA GLU A 180 9.56 -20.35 4.98
C GLU A 180 9.21 -18.86 5.03
N PHE A 181 9.50 -18.10 3.98
CA PHE A 181 9.13 -16.69 3.89
C PHE A 181 7.61 -16.51 3.93
N ILE A 182 6.86 -17.31 3.16
CA ILE A 182 5.39 -17.25 3.17
C ILE A 182 4.81 -17.61 4.55
N ALA A 183 5.37 -18.64 5.21
CA ALA A 183 4.96 -19.03 6.56
C ALA A 183 5.23 -17.92 7.58
N LEU A 184 6.38 -17.24 7.46
CA LEU A 184 6.78 -16.14 8.33
C LEU A 184 5.82 -14.94 8.19
N LEU A 185 5.45 -14.57 6.96
CA LEU A 185 4.45 -13.52 6.72
C LEU A 185 3.08 -13.89 7.31
N ARG A 186 2.64 -15.15 7.16
CA ARG A 186 1.38 -15.65 7.75
C ARG A 186 1.39 -15.57 9.27
N ARG A 187 2.50 -15.94 9.92
CA ARG A 187 2.68 -15.85 11.38
C ARG A 187 2.50 -14.42 11.89
N HIS A 188 3.12 -13.47 11.20
CA HIS A 188 3.07 -12.04 11.55
C HIS A 188 1.86 -11.30 10.96
N LYS A 189 0.97 -12.00 10.23
CA LYS A 189 -0.22 -11.40 9.58
C LYS A 189 0.13 -10.23 8.64
N VAL A 190 1.30 -10.29 8.00
CA VAL A 190 1.81 -9.28 7.07
C VAL A 190 1.49 -9.70 5.64
N GLY A 191 0.91 -8.80 4.87
CA GLY A 191 0.53 -9.06 3.48
C GLY A 191 1.75 -9.16 2.56
N LEU A 192 1.76 -10.15 1.69
CA LEU A 192 2.63 -10.17 0.52
C LEU A 192 1.99 -9.27 -0.53
N VAL A 193 2.76 -8.30 -1.04
CA VAL A 193 2.30 -7.46 -2.12
C VAL A 193 2.26 -8.28 -3.41
N VAL A 194 1.08 -8.36 -4.02
CA VAL A 194 0.91 -8.85 -5.39
C VAL A 194 1.39 -7.76 -6.34
N ALA A 195 2.66 -7.82 -6.73
CA ALA A 195 3.29 -6.82 -7.58
C ALA A 195 3.32 -7.30 -9.04
N ASP A 196 2.51 -6.69 -9.90
CA ASP A 196 2.54 -6.97 -11.33
C ASP A 196 3.74 -6.27 -11.96
N THR A 197 4.79 -7.04 -12.25
CA THR A 197 6.08 -6.56 -12.72
C THR A 197 6.63 -7.52 -13.76
N VAL A 198 7.47 -7.02 -14.66
CA VAL A 198 8.15 -7.84 -15.68
C VAL A 198 9.48 -8.41 -15.17
N GLU A 199 10.11 -7.74 -14.20
CA GLU A 199 11.49 -8.05 -13.77
C GLU A 199 11.59 -8.81 -12.43
N TRP A 200 10.53 -8.80 -11.62
CA TRP A 200 10.57 -9.30 -10.25
C TRP A 200 9.57 -10.45 -10.02
N PRO A 201 9.74 -11.25 -8.96
CA PRO A 201 8.86 -12.37 -8.69
C PRO A 201 7.41 -11.92 -8.49
N LEU A 202 6.49 -12.50 -9.25
CA LEU A 202 5.06 -12.34 -9.05
C LEU A 202 4.52 -13.55 -8.28
N LEU A 203 4.37 -13.39 -6.97
CA LEU A 203 3.76 -14.39 -6.09
C LEU A 203 2.41 -13.89 -5.60
N MET A 204 1.42 -14.78 -5.53
CA MET A 204 0.06 -14.45 -5.06
C MET A 204 -0.38 -15.31 -3.87
N ASP A 205 0.58 -15.80 -3.08
CA ASP A 205 0.31 -16.42 -1.79
C ASP A 205 -0.41 -15.43 -0.87
N LEU A 206 -1.59 -15.82 -0.38
CA LEU A 206 -2.28 -15.06 0.66
C LEU A 206 -1.62 -15.28 2.02
N THR A 207 -1.20 -14.19 2.63
CA THR A 207 -0.41 -14.15 3.88
C THR A 207 -1.05 -13.30 4.98
N ALA A 208 -2.10 -12.54 4.65
CA ALA A 208 -2.87 -11.75 5.60
C ALA A 208 -4.38 -11.82 5.32
N TYR A 209 -5.16 -11.17 6.18
CA TYR A 209 -6.61 -11.04 6.07
C TYR A 209 -7.05 -9.93 5.08
N PHE A 210 -6.09 -9.35 4.37
CA PHE A 210 -6.28 -8.36 3.31
C PHE A 210 -5.31 -8.67 2.16
N VAL A 211 -5.54 -8.06 1.00
CA VAL A 211 -4.66 -8.16 -0.17
C VAL A 211 -4.18 -6.77 -0.56
N TYR A 212 -2.90 -6.66 -0.92
CA TYR A 212 -2.29 -5.43 -1.40
C TYR A 212 -1.70 -5.70 -2.79
N CYS A 213 -2.19 -4.98 -3.79
CA CYS A 213 -1.75 -5.10 -5.18
C CYS A 213 -1.04 -3.82 -5.60
N ARG A 214 0.08 -3.97 -6.32
CA ARG A 214 0.74 -2.88 -7.02
C ARG A 214 0.89 -3.23 -8.49
N LEU A 215 0.26 -2.44 -9.34
CA LEU A 215 0.21 -2.68 -10.78
C LEU A 215 1.18 -1.72 -11.48
N HIS A 216 2.37 -2.23 -11.82
CA HIS A 216 3.47 -1.43 -12.38
C HIS A 216 3.44 -1.31 -13.89
N GLY A 217 2.57 -2.08 -14.57
CA GLY A 217 2.55 -2.23 -16.02
C GLY A 217 3.07 -3.61 -16.46
N SER A 218 2.39 -4.21 -17.44
CA SER A 218 2.55 -5.63 -17.83
C SER A 218 3.66 -5.91 -18.85
N GLU A 219 4.20 -4.89 -19.52
CA GLU A 219 5.20 -5.05 -20.61
C GLU A 219 6.49 -4.27 -20.37
N GLU A 220 6.36 -3.07 -19.81
CA GLU A 220 7.47 -2.19 -19.42
C GLU A 220 7.14 -1.57 -18.06
N LEU A 221 8.08 -1.71 -17.13
CA LEU A 221 7.92 -1.30 -15.75
C LEU A 221 7.71 0.24 -15.67
N TYR A 222 6.62 0.64 -15.04
CA TYR A 222 6.11 2.01 -14.90
C TYR A 222 5.59 2.71 -16.17
N ALA A 223 5.74 2.12 -17.35
CA ALA A 223 5.48 2.78 -18.63
C ALA A 223 4.32 2.17 -19.42
N SER A 224 4.07 0.87 -19.26
CA SER A 224 3.02 0.16 -19.98
C SER A 224 1.64 0.36 -19.33
N GLY A 225 0.64 0.59 -20.16
CA GLY A 225 -0.77 0.57 -19.74
C GLY A 225 -1.31 -0.86 -19.75
N TYR A 226 -2.50 -1.03 -19.19
CA TYR A 226 -3.17 -2.33 -19.20
C TYR A 226 -4.20 -2.41 -20.33
N ASP A 227 -4.10 -3.44 -21.19
CA ASP A 227 -5.14 -3.72 -22.18
C ASP A 227 -6.43 -4.20 -21.49
N GLY A 228 -7.55 -4.16 -22.22
CA GLY A 228 -8.86 -4.50 -21.67
C GLY A 228 -8.92 -5.90 -21.05
N ARG A 229 -8.28 -6.89 -21.70
CA ARG A 229 -8.22 -8.26 -21.22
C ARG A 229 -7.40 -8.40 -19.94
N SER A 230 -6.30 -7.66 -19.82
CA SER A 230 -5.47 -7.67 -18.61
C SER A 230 -6.23 -7.07 -17.43
N LEU A 231 -6.98 -5.98 -17.64
CA LEU A 231 -7.87 -5.43 -16.62
C LEU A 231 -9.01 -6.38 -16.25
N ASP A 232 -9.55 -7.15 -17.20
CA ASP A 232 -10.59 -8.16 -16.91
C ASP A 232 -10.04 -9.30 -16.05
N ARG A 233 -8.82 -9.79 -16.33
CA ARG A 233 -8.13 -10.78 -15.49
C ARG A 233 -7.91 -10.24 -14.07
N TRP A 234 -7.40 -9.02 -13.95
CA TRP A 234 -7.22 -8.37 -12.64
C TRP A 234 -8.55 -8.21 -11.89
N ALA A 235 -9.62 -7.80 -12.57
CA ALA A 235 -10.95 -7.72 -11.97
C ALA A 235 -11.44 -9.09 -11.47
N GLY A 236 -11.20 -10.18 -12.22
CA GLY A 236 -11.50 -11.54 -11.77
C GLY A 236 -10.78 -11.91 -10.47
N ARG A 237 -9.46 -11.66 -10.40
CA ARG A 237 -8.64 -11.94 -9.21
C ARG A 237 -9.07 -11.13 -8.00
N ILE A 238 -9.28 -9.82 -8.18
CA ILE A 238 -9.72 -8.91 -7.12
C ILE A 238 -11.09 -9.32 -6.58
N ARG A 239 -12.03 -9.69 -7.45
CA ARG A 239 -13.35 -10.19 -7.03
C ARG A 239 -13.23 -11.47 -6.22
N ALA A 240 -12.41 -12.43 -6.66
CA ALA A 240 -12.18 -13.66 -5.93
C ALA A 240 -11.65 -13.37 -4.52
N TRP A 241 -10.63 -12.52 -4.38
CA TRP A 241 -10.09 -12.13 -3.08
C TRP A 241 -11.11 -11.39 -2.19
N ALA A 242 -11.86 -10.46 -2.76
CA ALA A 242 -12.90 -9.71 -2.05
C ALA A 242 -14.03 -10.61 -1.54
N GLU A 243 -14.34 -11.69 -2.26
CA GLU A 243 -15.26 -12.76 -1.84
C GLU A 243 -14.61 -13.79 -0.89
N GLY A 244 -13.33 -13.62 -0.58
CA GLY A 244 -12.60 -14.47 0.35
C GLY A 244 -12.03 -15.74 -0.28
N ARG A 245 -12.16 -15.90 -1.59
CA ARG A 245 -11.61 -17.00 -2.38
C ARG A 245 -10.20 -16.67 -2.87
N GLU A 246 -9.59 -17.64 -3.54
CA GLU A 246 -8.30 -17.50 -4.20
C GLU A 246 -8.46 -17.84 -5.69
N PRO A 247 -7.91 -17.03 -6.62
CA PRO A 247 -7.97 -17.28 -8.06
C PRO A 247 -7.13 -18.50 -8.45
N GLU A 248 -7.52 -19.22 -9.49
CA GLU A 248 -6.80 -20.43 -9.93
C GLU A 248 -5.56 -20.09 -10.78
N ASP A 249 -5.60 -18.99 -11.54
CA ASP A 249 -4.62 -18.57 -12.53
C ASP A 249 -3.42 -17.81 -11.94
N VAL A 250 -2.85 -18.29 -10.83
CA VAL A 250 -1.80 -17.54 -10.12
C VAL A 250 -0.65 -18.41 -9.64
N GLU A 251 0.53 -17.81 -9.63
CA GLU A 251 1.75 -18.42 -9.12
C GLU A 251 1.80 -18.32 -7.58
N ARG A 252 2.14 -19.43 -6.93
CA ARG A 252 2.25 -19.54 -5.47
C ARG A 252 3.40 -20.46 -5.08
N VAL A 253 3.89 -20.28 -3.87
CA VAL A 253 4.90 -21.15 -3.24
C VAL A 253 4.25 -22.15 -2.28
N MET A 254 3.20 -21.75 -1.56
CA MET A 254 2.47 -22.61 -0.64
C MET A 254 1.07 -22.95 -1.17
N ALA A 255 0.47 -23.98 -0.59
CA ALA A 255 -0.92 -24.31 -0.86
C ALA A 255 -1.87 -23.12 -0.55
N PRO A 256 -2.99 -23.02 -1.29
CA PRO A 256 -4.02 -22.02 -1.04
C PRO A 256 -4.53 -22.04 0.40
N THR A 257 -4.87 -20.88 0.92
CA THR A 257 -5.53 -20.72 2.21
C THR A 257 -7.00 -21.13 2.13
N ARG A 258 -7.58 -21.45 3.29
CA ARG A 258 -9.03 -21.65 3.37
C ARG A 258 -9.77 -20.35 3.01
N PRO A 259 -10.92 -20.43 2.33
CA PRO A 259 -11.72 -19.25 2.05
C PRO A 259 -12.13 -18.50 3.34
N LEU A 260 -12.14 -17.17 3.29
CA LEU A 260 -12.61 -16.34 4.39
C LEU A 260 -14.05 -15.91 4.13
N ALA A 261 -14.99 -16.38 4.96
CA ALA A 261 -16.42 -16.12 4.77
C ALA A 261 -16.83 -14.63 4.76
N LYS A 262 -16.00 -13.75 5.34
CA LYS A 262 -16.19 -12.29 5.37
C LYS A 262 -15.51 -11.55 4.20
N GLY A 263 -14.86 -12.28 3.30
CA GLY A 263 -14.02 -11.67 2.27
C GLY A 263 -12.68 -11.17 2.81
N ARG A 264 -11.92 -10.50 1.92
CA ARG A 264 -10.69 -9.78 2.26
C ARG A 264 -10.78 -8.36 1.72
N ASP A 265 -10.37 -7.37 2.51
CA ASP A 265 -10.17 -6.03 1.97
C ASP A 265 -9.06 -6.10 0.91
N VAL A 266 -9.26 -5.44 -0.24
CA VAL A 266 -8.31 -5.44 -1.36
C VAL A 266 -7.91 -4.01 -1.66
N TYR A 267 -6.62 -3.72 -1.51
CA TYR A 267 -6.01 -2.43 -1.84
C TYR A 267 -5.26 -2.57 -3.16
N VAL A 268 -5.55 -1.72 -4.14
CA VAL A 268 -4.95 -1.78 -5.48
C VAL A 268 -4.43 -0.41 -5.85
N TYR A 269 -3.13 -0.33 -6.14
CA TYR A 269 -2.49 0.91 -6.56
C TYR A 269 -1.80 0.72 -7.90
N PHE A 270 -2.16 1.57 -8.86
CA PHE A 270 -1.42 1.70 -10.10
C PHE A 270 -0.18 2.58 -9.87
N ASP A 271 0.98 2.10 -10.33
CA ASP A 271 2.28 2.80 -10.23
C ASP A 271 2.86 3.02 -11.65
N ASN A 272 2.09 2.73 -12.71
CA ASN A 272 2.46 2.94 -14.12
C ASN A 272 2.34 4.41 -14.56
N ASP A 273 2.97 5.28 -13.78
CA ASP A 273 2.78 6.71 -13.86
C ASP A 273 3.58 7.37 -14.99
N MET A 274 4.57 6.69 -15.59
CA MET A 274 5.51 7.33 -16.54
C MET A 274 4.83 7.91 -17.78
N LYS A 275 3.76 7.26 -18.25
CA LYS A 275 2.98 7.67 -19.44
C LYS A 275 1.54 8.08 -19.10
N VAL A 276 1.27 8.52 -17.85
CA VAL A 276 -0.06 9.02 -17.41
C VAL A 276 -1.17 7.96 -17.54
N ARG A 277 -0.82 6.68 -17.45
CA ARG A 277 -1.78 5.57 -17.61
C ARG A 277 -2.53 5.24 -16.31
N ALA A 278 -1.87 5.39 -15.17
CA ALA A 278 -2.39 4.97 -13.88
C ALA A 278 -3.79 5.48 -13.53
N PRO A 279 -4.15 6.78 -13.68
CA PRO A 279 -5.50 7.22 -13.36
C PRO A 279 -6.57 6.59 -14.26
N ALA A 280 -6.29 6.49 -15.57
CA ALA A 280 -7.22 5.91 -16.53
C ALA A 280 -7.42 4.40 -16.29
N ASP A 281 -6.33 3.67 -16.04
CA ASP A 281 -6.38 2.24 -15.75
C ASP A 281 -7.11 1.97 -14.41
N ALA A 282 -6.87 2.80 -13.39
CA ALA A 282 -7.58 2.73 -12.11
C ALA A 282 -9.10 2.92 -12.25
N LEU A 283 -9.53 3.97 -12.97
CA LEU A 283 -10.95 4.22 -13.25
C LEU A 283 -11.58 3.08 -14.07
N SER A 284 -10.84 2.57 -15.06
CA SER A 284 -11.25 1.46 -15.92
C SER A 284 -11.44 0.15 -15.13
N LEU A 285 -10.59 -0.09 -14.12
CA LEU A 285 -10.70 -1.24 -13.21
C LEU A 285 -11.85 -1.07 -12.19
N MET A 286 -12.03 0.14 -11.64
CA MET A 286 -13.18 0.46 -10.77
C MET A 286 -14.51 0.19 -11.48
N LYS A 287 -14.64 0.61 -12.74
CA LYS A 287 -15.84 0.36 -13.56
C LYS A 287 -16.13 -1.14 -13.72
N ARG A 288 -15.10 -1.95 -14.01
CA ARG A 288 -15.21 -3.43 -14.15
C ARG A 288 -15.62 -4.13 -12.86
N LEU A 289 -15.21 -3.59 -11.73
CA LEU A 289 -15.52 -4.12 -10.39
C LEU A 289 -16.76 -3.48 -9.78
N SER A 290 -17.42 -2.56 -10.49
CA SER A 290 -18.55 -1.78 -10.00
C SER A 290 -18.26 -1.07 -8.66
N VAL A 291 -17.00 -0.67 -8.44
CA VAL A 291 -16.62 0.11 -7.26
C VAL A 291 -17.22 1.49 -7.40
N THR A 292 -18.31 1.73 -6.68
CA THR A 292 -18.92 3.05 -6.61
C THR A 292 -18.13 3.89 -5.62
N TRP A 293 -17.48 4.93 -6.12
CA TRP A 293 -16.94 6.02 -5.34
C TRP A 293 -17.68 7.28 -5.76
N ARG A 294 -17.95 8.16 -4.78
CA ARG A 294 -18.64 9.46 -4.90
C ARG A 294 -19.06 9.78 -6.34
N GLN A 295 -20.35 9.59 -6.64
CA GLN A 295 -20.91 9.98 -7.93
C GLN A 295 -20.54 11.45 -8.18
N ALA A 296 -19.94 11.73 -9.34
CA ALA A 296 -19.85 13.10 -9.83
C ALA A 296 -21.25 13.69 -9.76
N ALA A 297 -21.41 14.75 -8.96
CA ALA A 297 -22.58 15.60 -9.04
C ALA A 297 -22.60 16.30 -10.41
#